data_AF-A0A841IKE8-F1
#
_entry.id   AF-A0A841IKE8-F1
#
_cell.length_a   1.000
_cell.length_b   1.000
_cell.length_c   1.000
_cell.angle_alpha   90.00
_cell.angle_beta   90.00
_cell.angle_gamma   90.00
#
_symmetry.space_group_name_H-M   'P 1'
#
loop_
_entity.id
_entity.type
_entity.pdbx_description
1 polymer ?
#
loop_
_entity_poly.entity_id
_entity_poly.type
_entity_poly.pdbx_seq_one_letter_code
_entity_poly.pdbx_strand_id
1 'polypeptide(L)'
;MPGLAREVVPDAVPDTDLDRLALAARDGSPSALDDLVRRTRGDVGRYIARRVPPDRVEELTQETYLRMLRALPRYSGRAPVLAWLRAIARNTVADRYRHDSARPRCVDSAGREPASPGRFEEYLALLALLDGLAPERRRAFVLTQLAGLPYAEAASRLGVPVGTVRSRVARARRDLLRDMR
;
A
#
# COMPACT_ATOMS: atom_id res chain seq x y z
N MET A 1 -13.65 8.59 -40.12
CA MET A 1 -14.30 8.26 -38.84
C MET A 1 -15.06 6.96 -39.01
N PRO A 2 -14.62 5.89 -38.33
CA PRO A 2 -15.53 5.05 -37.55
C PRO A 2 -15.05 4.88 -36.12
N GLY A 3 -16.01 4.78 -35.20
CA GLY A 3 -15.84 4.86 -33.75
C GLY A 3 -14.99 3.74 -33.15
N LEU A 4 -14.06 4.14 -32.28
CA LEU A 4 -13.42 3.24 -31.34
C LEU A 4 -14.48 2.76 -30.35
N ALA A 5 -15.02 1.57 -30.62
CA ALA A 5 -15.70 0.77 -29.62
C ALA A 5 -14.78 0.69 -28.40
N ARG A 6 -15.24 1.27 -27.29
CA ARG A 6 -14.59 1.18 -26.00
C ARG A 6 -14.64 -0.29 -25.59
N GLU A 7 -13.55 -1.00 -25.84
CA GLU A 7 -13.35 -2.38 -25.41
C GLU A 7 -13.52 -2.42 -23.90
N VAL A 8 -14.68 -2.91 -23.45
CA VAL A 8 -14.97 -3.17 -22.04
C VAL A 8 -14.09 -4.35 -21.68
N VAL A 9 -12.94 -4.05 -21.08
CA VAL A 9 -12.10 -5.07 -20.44
C VAL A 9 -13.01 -5.83 -19.48
N PRO A 10 -13.16 -7.16 -19.61
CA PRO A 10 -14.05 -7.92 -18.75
C PRO A 10 -13.63 -7.71 -17.31
N ASP A 11 -14.59 -7.36 -16.44
CA ASP A 11 -14.38 -7.26 -15.01
C ASP A 11 -13.72 -8.57 -14.55
N ALA A 12 -12.52 -8.45 -13.97
CA ALA A 12 -11.78 -9.60 -13.48
C ALA A 12 -12.65 -10.27 -12.41
N VAL A 13 -13.21 -11.43 -12.76
CA VAL A 13 -13.97 -12.27 -11.84
C VAL A 13 -13.04 -12.62 -10.67
N PRO A 14 -13.51 -12.54 -9.41
CA PRO A 14 -12.73 -12.97 -8.26
C PRO A 14 -12.31 -14.43 -8.43
N ASP A 15 -11.02 -14.64 -8.64
CA ASP A 15 -10.48 -15.95 -9.01
C ASP A 15 -10.21 -16.83 -7.77
N THR A 16 -9.90 -16.19 -6.63
CA THR A 16 -9.56 -16.90 -5.39
C THR A 16 -10.69 -16.95 -4.37
N ASP A 17 -10.65 -17.96 -3.50
CA ASP A 17 -11.58 -18.12 -2.37
C ASP A 17 -11.59 -16.89 -1.45
N LEU A 18 -10.42 -16.27 -1.23
CA LEU A 18 -10.29 -15.04 -0.45
C LEU A 18 -11.03 -13.86 -1.10
N ASP A 19 -10.96 -13.74 -2.43
CA ASP A 19 -11.64 -12.65 -3.13
C ASP A 19 -13.16 -12.82 -3.08
N ARG A 20 -13.67 -14.06 -3.12
CA ARG A 20 -15.10 -14.37 -2.92
C ARG A 20 -15.55 -14.03 -1.49
N LEU A 21 -14.77 -14.41 -0.48
CA LEU A 21 -15.04 -14.02 0.91
C LEU A 21 -15.08 -12.50 1.07
N ALA A 22 -14.19 -11.77 0.39
CA ALA A 22 -14.16 -10.31 0.43
C ALA A 22 -15.39 -9.67 -0.21
N LEU A 23 -15.87 -10.19 -1.34
CA LEU A 23 -17.12 -9.73 -1.95
C LEU A 23 -18.34 -10.04 -1.06
N ALA A 24 -18.43 -11.25 -0.52
CA ALA A 24 -19.54 -11.62 0.37
C ALA A 24 -19.53 -10.77 1.66
N ALA A 25 -18.36 -10.50 2.23
CA ALA A 25 -18.19 -9.63 3.39
C ALA A 25 -18.58 -8.18 3.07
N ARG A 26 -18.22 -7.67 1.89
CA ARG A 26 -18.66 -6.36 1.38
C ARG A 26 -20.18 -6.29 1.30
N ASP A 27 -20.82 -7.35 0.83
CA ASP A 27 -22.27 -7.44 0.66
C ASP A 27 -23.01 -7.74 1.99
N GLY A 28 -22.28 -7.74 3.12
CA GLY A 28 -22.85 -7.77 4.46
C GLY A 28 -22.82 -9.13 5.16
N SER A 29 -22.16 -10.15 4.62
CA SER A 29 -22.04 -11.46 5.27
C SER A 29 -21.07 -11.43 6.46
N PRO A 30 -21.55 -11.62 7.72
CA PRO A 30 -20.67 -11.59 8.89
C PRO A 30 -19.72 -12.78 8.96
N SER A 31 -20.17 -13.96 8.52
CA SER A 31 -19.33 -15.17 8.49
C SER A 31 -18.23 -15.07 7.44
N ALA A 32 -18.52 -14.50 6.26
CA ALA A 32 -17.49 -14.25 5.26
C ALA A 32 -16.44 -13.23 5.75
N LEU A 33 -16.88 -12.21 6.50
CA LEU A 33 -15.98 -11.24 7.11
C LEU A 33 -15.06 -11.91 8.14
N ASP A 34 -15.60 -12.72 9.05
CA ASP A 34 -14.80 -13.44 10.05
C ASP A 34 -13.78 -14.37 9.37
N ASP A 35 -14.21 -15.15 8.38
CA ASP A 35 -13.35 -16.02 7.59
C ASP A 35 -12.23 -15.26 6.87
N LEU A 36 -12.56 -14.12 6.25
CA LEU A 36 -11.59 -13.28 5.59
C LEU A 36 -10.53 -12.78 6.58
N VAL A 37 -10.96 -12.26 7.73
CA VAL A 37 -10.04 -11.77 8.77
C VAL A 37 -9.15 -12.90 9.27
N ARG A 38 -9.75 -14.01 9.69
CA ARG A 38 -9.04 -15.16 10.25
C ARG A 38 -7.98 -15.71 9.30
N ARG A 39 -8.30 -15.84 8.01
CA ARG A 39 -7.39 -16.40 7.00
C ARG A 39 -6.29 -15.43 6.56
N THR A 40 -6.52 -14.12 6.64
CA THR A 40 -5.55 -13.12 6.16
C THR A 40 -4.66 -12.53 7.26
N ARG A 41 -5.07 -12.62 8.54
CA ARG A 41 -4.40 -11.95 9.66
C ARG A 41 -2.94 -12.35 9.81
N GLY A 42 -2.63 -13.63 9.67
CA GLY A 42 -1.25 -14.12 9.74
C GLY A 42 -0.34 -13.53 8.64
N ASP A 43 -0.85 -13.44 7.41
CA ASP A 43 -0.10 -12.88 6.28
C ASP A 43 0.09 -11.37 6.37
N VAL A 44 -0.94 -10.65 6.83
CA VAL A 44 -0.85 -9.21 7.08
C VAL A 44 0.12 -8.92 8.21
N GLY A 45 0.05 -9.66 9.32
CA GLY A 45 0.99 -9.53 10.43
C GLY A 45 2.43 -9.80 9.99
N ARG A 46 2.68 -10.87 9.23
CA ARG A 46 4.02 -11.19 8.68
C ARG A 46 4.51 -10.13 7.69
N TYR A 47 3.61 -9.51 6.94
CA TYR A 47 3.93 -8.38 6.05
C TYR A 47 4.35 -7.14 6.85
N ILE A 48 3.64 -6.82 7.94
CA ILE A 48 3.93 -5.69 8.82
C ILE A 48 5.24 -5.92 9.59
N ALA A 49 5.47 -7.12 10.14
CA ALA A 49 6.66 -7.48 10.91
C ALA A 49 7.99 -7.27 10.15
N ARG A 50 7.97 -7.31 8.81
CA ARG A 50 9.13 -7.01 7.97
C ARG A 50 9.47 -5.50 7.88
N ARG A 51 8.62 -4.63 8.42
CA ARG A 51 8.67 -3.16 8.23
C ARG A 51 8.72 -2.36 9.53
N VAL A 52 8.39 -2.98 10.66
CA VAL A 52 8.29 -2.31 11.96
C VAL A 52 8.94 -3.15 13.06
N PRO A 53 9.32 -2.54 14.19
CA PRO A 53 9.79 -3.29 15.36
C PRO A 53 8.71 -4.25 15.92
N PRO A 54 9.09 -5.36 16.58
CA PRO A 54 8.16 -6.41 17.02
C PRO A 54 7.01 -5.92 17.91
N ASP A 55 7.27 -4.95 18.79
CA ASP A 55 6.30 -4.33 19.70
C ASP A 55 5.18 -3.56 18.99
N ARG A 56 5.35 -3.21 17.70
CA ARG A 56 4.36 -2.47 16.90
C ARG A 56 3.52 -3.33 15.97
N VAL A 57 3.87 -4.61 15.81
CA VAL A 57 3.25 -5.46 14.77
C VAL A 57 1.76 -5.67 15.05
N GLU A 58 1.41 -6.02 16.29
CA GLU A 58 0.02 -6.31 16.67
C GLU A 58 -0.85 -5.05 16.58
N GLU A 59 -0.41 -3.93 17.15
CA GLU A 59 -1.09 -2.62 17.10
C GLU A 59 -1.42 -2.23 15.64
N LEU A 60 -0.41 -2.28 14.76
CA LEU A 60 -0.60 -1.87 13.36
C LEU A 60 -1.38 -2.90 12.55
N THR A 61 -1.36 -4.18 12.92
CA THR A 61 -2.23 -5.20 12.33
C THR A 61 -3.69 -4.89 12.67
N GLN A 62 -4.00 -4.63 13.94
CA GLN A 62 -5.37 -4.28 14.36
C GLN A 62 -5.89 -3.02 13.65
N GLU A 63 -5.11 -1.94 13.64
CA GLU A 63 -5.49 -0.70 12.95
C GLU A 63 -5.70 -0.92 11.44
N THR A 64 -4.91 -1.81 10.82
CA THR A 64 -5.12 -2.19 9.41
C THR A 64 -6.48 -2.83 9.19
N TYR A 65 -6.91 -3.73 10.07
CA TYR A 65 -8.24 -4.36 9.97
C TYR A 65 -9.37 -3.37 10.24
N LEU A 66 -9.22 -2.45 11.20
CA LEU A 66 -10.19 -1.37 11.42
C LEU A 66 -10.36 -0.49 10.17
N ARG A 67 -9.26 -0.15 9.49
CA ARG A 67 -9.30 0.58 8.22
C ARG A 67 -9.87 -0.24 7.08
N MET A 68 -9.57 -1.53 7.03
CA MET A 68 -10.17 -2.45 6.08
C MET A 68 -11.68 -2.46 6.19
N LEU A 69 -12.25 -2.58 7.39
CA LEU A 69 -13.70 -2.57 7.61
C LEU A 69 -14.35 -1.30 7.04
N ARG A 70 -13.74 -0.12 7.24
CA ARG A 70 -14.23 1.16 6.70
C ARG A 70 -14.12 1.24 5.17
N ALA A 71 -13.13 0.57 4.58
CA ALA A 71 -12.85 0.58 3.15
C ALA A 71 -13.59 -0.53 2.38
N LEU A 72 -13.99 -1.60 3.05
CA LEU A 72 -14.57 -2.81 2.48
C LEU A 72 -15.81 -2.54 1.59
N PRO A 73 -16.76 -1.64 1.93
CA PRO A 73 -17.88 -1.32 1.05
C PRO A 73 -17.48 -0.81 -0.34
N ARG A 74 -16.26 -0.27 -0.49
CA ARG A 74 -15.72 0.25 -1.77
C ARG A 74 -14.85 -0.76 -2.51
N TYR A 75 -14.63 -1.95 -1.94
CA TYR A 75 -13.88 -3.01 -2.61
C TYR A 75 -14.66 -3.52 -3.83
N SER A 76 -14.02 -3.52 -4.98
CA SER A 76 -14.66 -3.79 -6.28
C SER A 76 -14.19 -5.09 -6.93
N GLY A 77 -13.38 -5.92 -6.26
CA GLY A 77 -12.82 -7.14 -6.85
C GLY A 77 -11.76 -6.92 -7.94
N ARG A 78 -11.53 -5.67 -8.39
CA ARG A 78 -10.55 -5.32 -9.44
C ARG A 78 -9.09 -5.67 -9.14
N ALA A 79 -8.79 -6.00 -7.88
CA ALA A 79 -7.48 -6.49 -7.44
C ALA A 79 -7.68 -7.57 -6.39
N PRO A 80 -6.77 -8.57 -6.30
CA PRO A 80 -6.83 -9.59 -5.25
C PRO A 80 -6.90 -8.97 -3.86
N VAL A 81 -7.76 -9.50 -2.99
CA VAL A 81 -8.03 -8.94 -1.66
C VAL A 81 -6.75 -8.87 -0.82
N LEU A 82 -5.85 -9.85 -0.96
CA LEU A 82 -4.59 -9.84 -0.21
C LEU A 82 -3.67 -8.69 -0.66
N ALA A 83 -3.67 -8.35 -1.95
CA ALA A 83 -2.94 -7.21 -2.46
C ALA A 83 -3.56 -5.89 -1.97
N TRP A 84 -4.88 -5.81 -1.94
CA TRP A 84 -5.64 -4.67 -1.40
C TRP A 84 -5.39 -4.47 0.11
N LEU A 85 -5.48 -5.53 0.91
CA LEU A 85 -5.17 -5.55 2.34
C LEU A 85 -3.74 -5.09 2.64
N ARG A 86 -2.76 -5.58 1.87
CA ARG A 86 -1.36 -5.14 1.98
C ARG A 86 -1.17 -3.65 1.65
N ALA A 87 -1.98 -3.10 0.73
CA ALA A 87 -1.96 -1.67 0.46
C ALA A 87 -2.44 -0.85 1.67
N ILE A 88 -3.52 -1.30 2.33
CA ILE A 88 -4.01 -0.69 3.59
C ILE A 88 -2.95 -0.80 4.68
N ALA A 89 -2.38 -1.98 4.90
CA ALA A 89 -1.35 -2.22 5.92
C ALA A 89 -0.16 -1.27 5.79
N ARG A 90 0.33 -1.12 4.57
CA ARG A 90 1.44 -0.21 4.25
C ARG A 90 1.10 1.26 4.53
N ASN A 91 -0.15 1.68 4.29
CA ASN A 91 -0.60 3.04 4.58
C ASN A 91 -0.69 3.29 6.08
N THR A 92 -1.19 2.30 6.83
CA THR A 92 -1.19 2.32 8.30
C THR A 92 0.22 2.50 8.86
N VAL A 93 1.18 1.72 8.38
CA VAL A 93 2.59 1.82 8.79
C VAL A 93 3.18 3.19 8.43
N ALA A 94 2.94 3.68 7.21
CA ALA A 94 3.46 4.96 6.75
C ALA A 94 2.87 6.16 7.52
N ASP A 95 1.57 6.12 7.82
CA ASP A 95 0.90 7.13 8.66
C ASP A 95 1.52 7.16 10.06
N ARG A 96 1.82 5.99 10.63
CA ARG A 96 2.44 5.89 11.96
C ARG A 96 3.81 6.54 12.00
N TYR A 97 4.69 6.22 11.06
CA TYR A 97 6.01 6.86 10.98
C TYR A 97 5.93 8.38 10.77
N ARG A 98 4.98 8.85 9.96
CA ARG A 98 4.75 10.29 9.78
C ARG A 98 4.31 10.97 11.07
N HIS A 99 3.41 10.34 11.83
CA HIS A 99 2.95 10.86 13.11
C HIS A 99 4.07 10.90 14.16
N ASP A 100 4.85 9.82 14.27
CA ASP A 100 5.98 9.75 15.21
C ASP A 100 7.08 10.76 14.88
N SER A 101 7.28 11.08 13.59
CA SER A 101 8.27 12.07 13.14
C SER A 101 7.82 13.52 13.30
N ALA A 102 6.51 13.77 13.30
CA ALA A 102 5.93 15.11 13.46
C ALA A 102 5.80 15.54 14.93
N ARG A 103 6.01 14.63 15.87
CA ARG A 103 5.98 14.92 17.31
C ARG A 103 7.31 15.56 17.71
N PRO A 104 7.33 16.76 18.32
CA PRO A 104 8.56 17.34 18.86
C PRO A 104 9.22 16.33 19.79
N ARG A 105 10.53 16.12 19.66
CA ARG A 105 11.31 15.31 20.59
C ARG A 105 11.30 16.00 21.95
N CYS A 106 10.28 15.74 22.77
CA CYS A 106 10.43 15.93 24.20
C CYS A 106 11.43 14.88 24.66
N VAL A 107 12.60 15.36 25.08
CA VAL A 107 13.66 14.56 25.66
C VAL A 107 13.14 14.06 27.01
N ASP A 108 12.55 12.86 27.04
CA ASP A 108 12.74 11.93 28.15
C ASP A 108 12.28 10.52 27.77
N SER A 109 13.26 9.67 27.46
CA SER A 109 13.19 8.23 27.73
C SER A 109 14.57 7.65 27.43
N ALA A 110 15.33 7.44 28.51
CA ALA A 110 16.52 6.60 28.51
C ALA A 110 16.24 5.25 27.85
N GLY A 111 17.17 4.78 27.01
CA GLY A 111 17.28 3.36 26.68
C GLY A 111 16.53 2.83 25.45
N ARG A 112 16.45 3.58 24.34
CA ARG A 112 16.13 2.98 23.04
C ARG A 112 17.40 2.85 22.21
N GLU A 113 17.98 1.66 22.18
CA GLU A 113 19.02 1.32 21.21
C GLU A 113 18.53 1.72 19.80
N PRO A 114 19.38 2.37 18.99
CA PRO A 114 19.01 2.69 17.62
C PRO A 114 18.73 1.39 16.87
N ALA A 115 17.59 1.34 16.20
CA ALA A 115 17.27 0.26 15.28
C ALA A 115 18.46 0.07 14.32
N SER A 116 19.01 -1.16 14.31
CA SER A 116 20.13 -1.66 13.47
C SER A 116 20.62 -0.69 12.38
N PRO A 117 21.90 -0.25 12.41
CA PRO A 117 22.49 0.69 11.45
C PRO A 117 22.21 0.38 9.97
N GLY A 118 22.13 -0.91 9.60
CA GLY A 118 21.84 -1.34 8.23
C GLY A 118 20.48 -0.86 7.71
N ARG A 119 19.45 -0.72 8.57
CA ARG A 119 18.13 -0.20 8.14
C ARG A 119 18.14 1.29 7.83
N PHE A 120 19.02 2.05 8.47
CA PHE A 120 19.16 3.48 8.20
C PHE A 120 19.93 3.73 6.91
N GLU A 121 20.98 2.95 6.67
CA GLU A 121 21.75 2.98 5.41
C GLU A 121 20.89 2.55 4.22
N GLU A 122 20.10 1.47 4.36
CA GLU A 122 19.12 1.05 3.34
C GLU A 122 18.07 2.13 3.05
N TYR A 123 17.62 2.85 4.08
CA TYR A 123 16.67 3.94 3.94
C TYR A 123 17.29 5.15 3.22
N LEU A 124 18.53 5.52 3.53
CA LEU A 124 19.25 6.59 2.83
C LEU A 124 19.54 6.22 1.38
N ALA A 125 19.92 4.97 1.10
CA ALA A 125 20.12 4.46 -0.25
C ALA A 125 18.82 4.52 -1.08
N LEU A 126 17.68 4.17 -0.47
CA LEU A 126 16.37 4.30 -1.10
C LEU A 126 16.02 5.76 -1.43
N LEU A 127 16.28 6.69 -0.51
CA LEU A 127 16.03 8.11 -0.75
C LEU A 127 16.88 8.66 -1.91
N ALA A 128 18.17 8.30 -1.96
CA ALA A 128 19.06 8.70 -3.03
C ALA A 128 18.61 8.17 -4.42
N LEU A 129 18.18 6.91 -4.48
CA LEU A 129 17.63 6.33 -5.72
C LEU A 129 16.34 7.02 -6.16
N LEU A 130 15.47 7.39 -5.22
CA LEU A 130 14.23 8.11 -5.54
C LEU A 130 14.50 9.54 -6.03
N ASP A 131 15.53 10.20 -5.52
CA ASP A 131 15.93 11.55 -5.95
C ASP A 131 16.50 11.59 -7.38
N GLY A 132 17.05 10.48 -7.86
CA GLY A 132 17.45 10.31 -9.27
C GLY A 132 16.28 10.28 -10.26
N LEU A 133 15.03 10.12 -9.78
CA LEU A 133 13.86 10.06 -10.65
C LEU A 133 13.35 11.44 -11.03
N ALA A 134 12.90 11.57 -12.29
CA ALA A 134 12.15 12.74 -12.74
C ALA A 134 10.96 13.02 -11.79
N PRO A 135 10.69 14.29 -11.41
CA PRO A 135 9.75 14.63 -10.34
C PRO A 135 8.35 14.02 -10.50
N GLU A 136 7.84 13.96 -11.72
CA GLU A 136 6.52 13.41 -12.02
C GLU A 136 6.48 11.89 -11.88
N ARG A 137 7.60 11.21 -12.21
CA ARG A 137 7.78 9.76 -12.03
C ARG A 137 7.91 9.45 -10.55
N ARG A 138 8.74 10.20 -9.83
CA ARG A 138 8.91 10.11 -8.37
C ARG A 138 7.58 10.26 -7.66
N ARG A 139 6.81 11.32 -7.94
CA ARG A 139 5.50 11.56 -7.32
C ARG A 139 4.51 10.43 -7.60
N ALA A 140 4.40 9.96 -8.85
CA ALA A 140 3.51 8.85 -9.19
C ALA A 140 3.95 7.52 -8.54
N PHE A 141 5.25 7.24 -8.51
CA PHE A 141 5.82 6.06 -7.87
C PHE A 141 5.65 6.10 -6.35
N VAL A 142 5.92 7.23 -5.71
CA VAL A 142 5.70 7.41 -4.27
C VAL A 142 4.22 7.22 -3.95
N LEU A 143 3.31 7.93 -4.62
CA LEU A 143 1.88 7.84 -4.32
C LEU A 143 1.31 6.43 -4.51
N THR A 144 1.84 5.62 -5.43
CA THR A 144 1.26 4.31 -5.78
C THR A 144 2.05 3.10 -5.25
N GLN A 145 3.35 3.22 -5.09
CA GLN A 145 4.22 2.10 -4.66
C GLN A 145 4.64 2.27 -3.19
N LEU A 146 4.91 3.50 -2.74
CA LEU A 146 5.32 3.79 -1.35
C LEU A 146 4.16 4.21 -0.44
N ALA A 147 3.18 4.94 -0.97
CA ALA A 147 1.93 5.33 -0.32
C ALA A 147 0.68 4.62 -0.90
N GLY A 148 0.80 3.89 -2.01
CA GLY A 148 -0.18 2.92 -2.54
C GLY A 148 -1.63 3.31 -2.47
N LEU A 149 -1.84 4.56 -2.83
CA LEU A 149 -3.08 5.02 -3.40
C LEU A 149 -3.38 4.17 -4.65
N PRO A 150 -4.64 3.79 -4.86
CA PRO A 150 -5.10 3.27 -6.14
C PRO A 150 -4.74 4.24 -7.27
N TYR A 151 -4.48 3.73 -8.48
CA TYR A 151 -4.11 4.58 -9.61
C TYR A 151 -5.13 5.69 -9.91
N ALA A 152 -6.43 5.44 -9.67
CA ALA A 152 -7.49 6.44 -9.83
C ALA A 152 -7.40 7.59 -8.81
N GLU A 153 -7.05 7.30 -7.56
CA GLU A 153 -6.89 8.33 -6.53
C GLU A 153 -5.59 9.11 -6.72
N ALA A 154 -4.50 8.41 -7.08
CA ALA A 154 -3.24 9.06 -7.43
C ALA A 154 -3.40 9.97 -8.67
N ALA A 155 -4.19 9.55 -9.65
CA ALA A 155 -4.53 10.34 -10.83
C ALA A 155 -5.27 11.63 -10.45
N SER A 156 -6.28 11.52 -9.59
CA SER A 156 -7.02 12.68 -9.07
C SER A 156 -6.10 13.66 -8.34
N ARG A 157 -5.26 13.18 -7.40
CA ARG A 157 -4.33 14.05 -6.66
C ARG A 157 -3.26 14.71 -7.53
N LEU A 158 -2.84 14.04 -8.61
CA LEU A 158 -1.82 14.55 -9.52
C LEU A 158 -2.40 15.40 -10.67
N GLY A 159 -3.73 15.49 -10.80
CA GLY A 159 -4.37 16.19 -11.90
C GLY A 159 -4.07 15.59 -13.28
N VAL A 160 -3.91 14.26 -13.37
CA VAL A 160 -3.57 13.58 -14.64
C VAL A 160 -4.42 12.34 -14.88
N PRO A 161 -4.55 11.86 -16.13
CA PRO A 161 -5.24 10.60 -16.44
C PRO A 161 -4.60 9.39 -15.75
N VAL A 162 -5.41 8.36 -15.45
CA VAL A 162 -4.96 7.08 -14.85
C VAL A 162 -3.87 6.40 -15.70
N GLY A 163 -3.99 6.44 -17.03
CA GLY A 163 -2.96 5.93 -17.95
C GLY A 163 -1.61 6.63 -17.82
N THR A 164 -1.61 7.93 -17.50
CA THR A 164 -0.41 8.72 -17.24
C THR A 164 0.27 8.29 -15.94
N VAL A 165 -0.50 8.01 -14.88
CA VAL A 165 0.06 7.45 -13.64
C VAL A 165 0.70 6.09 -13.91
N ARG A 166 0.01 5.21 -14.64
CA ARG A 166 0.53 3.87 -14.98
C ARG A 166 1.84 3.93 -15.76
N SER A 167 1.91 4.79 -16.79
CA SER A 167 3.13 4.97 -17.59
C SER A 167 4.28 5.60 -16.81
N ARG A 168 4.00 6.58 -15.92
CA ARG A 168 5.01 7.18 -15.03
C ARG A 168 5.60 6.16 -14.06
N VAL A 169 4.77 5.30 -13.47
CA VAL A 169 5.21 4.22 -12.56
C VAL A 169 6.04 3.18 -13.30
N ALA A 170 5.63 2.77 -14.50
CA ALA A 170 6.38 1.81 -15.31
C ALA A 170 7.77 2.34 -15.72
N ARG A 171 7.89 3.64 -16.00
CA ARG A 171 9.17 4.29 -16.29
C ARG A 171 10.03 4.42 -15.03
N ALA A 172 9.45 4.86 -13.91
CA ALA A 172 10.14 4.94 -12.62
C ALA A 172 10.79 3.60 -12.22
N ARG A 173 10.07 2.48 -12.40
CA ARG A 173 10.62 1.14 -12.12
C ARG A 173 11.84 0.81 -12.99
N ARG A 174 11.81 1.17 -14.27
CA ARG A 174 12.93 0.93 -15.19
C ARG A 174 14.15 1.78 -14.84
N ASP A 175 13.93 3.04 -14.49
CA ASP A 175 15.00 3.96 -14.08
C ASP A 175 15.67 3.42 -12.80
N LEU A 176 14.90 3.08 -11.77
CA LEU A 176 15.42 2.52 -10.52
C LEU A 176 16.21 1.22 -10.74
N LEU A 177 15.71 0.30 -11.59
CA LEU A 177 16.42 -0.95 -11.90
C LEU A 177 17.74 -0.72 -12.63
N ARG A 178 17.85 0.35 -13.43
CA ARG A 178 19.09 0.72 -14.10
C ARG A 178 20.09 1.28 -13.08
N ASP A 179 19.62 2.11 -12.17
CA ASP A 179 20.48 2.83 -11.22
C ASP A 179 20.87 1.96 -10.00
N MET A 180 20.24 0.79 -9.82
CA MET A 180 20.62 -0.25 -8.85
C MET A 180 21.69 -1.24 -9.36
N ARG A 181 22.07 -1.16 -10.64
CA ARG A 181 23.17 -1.95 -11.23
C ARG A 181 24.46 -1.16 -11.21
#